data_AF-A0A527IZ78-F1
#
_entry.id   AF-A0A527IZ78-F1
#
_cell.length_a   1.000
_cell.length_b   1.000
_cell.length_c   1.000
_cell.angle_alpha   90.00
_cell.angle_beta   90.00
_cell.angle_gamma   90.00
#
_symmetry.space_group_name_H-M   'P 1'
#
loop_
_entity.id
_entity.type
_entity.pdbx_description
1 polymer ?
#
loop_
_entity_poly.entity_id
_entity_poly.type
_entity_poly.pdbx_seq_one_letter_code
_entity_poly.pdbx_strand_id
1 'polypeptide(L)'
;MARQDQANDQFSLTSFLYGGNADYIDSLYASYEDDPESVNPEWQEFFAGLKDDAGDVRRNAKGASWAKPSWPLQANGELVSALDGNWGIVEKTIEKKVKDKAVTNGVVLSDADVHQA
;
A
#
# COMPACT_ATOMS: atom_id res chain seq x y z
N MET A 1 -34.92 9.55 -29.93
CA MET A 1 -34.09 10.77 -29.91
C MET A 1 -34.07 11.33 -28.48
N ALA A 2 -35.19 11.73 -27.87
CA ALA A 2 -35.23 12.26 -26.49
C ALA A 2 -34.50 11.45 -25.38
N ARG A 3 -34.50 10.11 -25.41
CA ARG A 3 -33.75 9.29 -24.45
C ARG A 3 -32.22 9.38 -24.61
N GLN A 4 -31.76 9.62 -25.83
CA GLN A 4 -30.34 9.72 -26.15
C GLN A 4 -29.81 11.11 -25.81
N ASP A 5 -30.65 12.14 -26.01
CA ASP A 5 -30.36 13.51 -25.58
C ASP A 5 -30.23 13.57 -24.04
N GLN A 6 -31.17 12.96 -23.31
CA GLN A 6 -31.08 12.85 -21.84
C GLN A 6 -29.81 12.14 -21.34
N ALA A 7 -29.39 11.06 -22.00
CA ALA A 7 -28.18 10.36 -21.61
C ALA A 7 -26.93 11.23 -21.82
N ASN A 8 -26.86 11.95 -22.95
CA ASN A 8 -25.75 12.85 -23.25
C ASN A 8 -25.68 14.03 -22.27
N ASP A 9 -26.84 14.59 -21.88
CA ASP A 9 -26.89 15.68 -20.90
C ASP A 9 -26.32 15.25 -19.54
N GLN A 10 -26.68 14.05 -19.07
CA GLN A 10 -26.14 13.49 -17.82
C GLN A 10 -24.63 13.22 -17.90
N PHE A 11 -24.14 12.71 -19.04
CA PHE A 11 -22.70 12.56 -19.27
C PHE A 11 -21.97 13.90 -19.28
N SER A 12 -22.55 14.93 -19.89
CA SER A 12 -21.94 16.26 -19.90
C SER A 12 -21.83 16.83 -18.48
N LEU A 13 -22.86 16.66 -17.66
CA LEU A 13 -22.89 17.12 -16.27
C LEU A 13 -21.84 16.41 -15.40
N THR A 14 -21.56 15.14 -15.66
CA THR A 14 -20.61 14.32 -14.87
C THR A 14 -19.24 14.18 -15.53
N SER A 15 -19.00 14.83 -16.67
CA SER A 15 -17.76 14.72 -17.45
C SER A 15 -16.50 15.16 -16.68
N PHE A 16 -16.67 15.96 -15.63
CA PHE A 16 -15.59 16.35 -14.72
C PHE A 16 -15.10 15.19 -13.82
N LEU A 17 -15.89 14.11 -13.66
CA LEU A 17 -15.52 12.91 -12.90
C LEU A 17 -14.69 11.98 -13.79
N TYR A 18 -13.37 12.16 -13.83
CA TYR A 18 -12.49 11.28 -14.60
C TYR A 18 -11.26 10.86 -13.80
N GLY A 19 -10.63 9.73 -14.14
CA GLY A 19 -9.59 9.14 -13.30
C GLY A 19 -8.36 10.04 -13.05
N GLY A 20 -8.09 11.02 -13.92
CA GLY A 20 -6.93 11.91 -13.78
C GLY A 20 -7.08 13.01 -12.73
N ASN A 21 -8.31 13.31 -12.29
CA ASN A 21 -8.56 14.26 -11.18
C ASN A 21 -9.14 13.58 -9.93
N ALA A 22 -9.13 12.24 -9.86
CA ALA A 22 -9.68 11.49 -8.74
C ALA A 22 -9.11 11.94 -7.39
N ASP A 23 -7.79 12.04 -7.27
CA ASP A 23 -7.13 12.49 -6.03
C ASP A 23 -7.58 13.89 -5.58
N TYR A 24 -7.80 14.80 -6.54
CA TYR A 24 -8.31 16.15 -6.25
C TYR A 24 -9.73 16.10 -5.71
N ILE A 25 -10.63 15.34 -6.35
CA ILE A 25 -12.02 15.21 -5.92
C ILE A 25 -12.09 14.54 -4.54
N ASP A 26 -11.31 13.49 -4.29
CA ASP A 26 -11.25 12.82 -2.99
C ASP A 26 -10.79 13.79 -1.89
N SER A 27 -9.77 14.61 -2.17
CA SER A 27 -9.31 15.63 -1.22
C SER A 27 -10.36 16.72 -0.95
N LEU A 28 -11.13 17.09 -1.97
CA LEU A 28 -12.19 18.08 -1.88
C LEU A 28 -13.39 17.53 -1.09
N TYR A 29 -13.75 16.26 -1.31
CA TYR A 29 -14.82 15.59 -0.57
C TYR A 29 -14.43 15.41 0.90
N ALA A 30 -13.19 15.03 1.19
CA ALA A 30 -12.71 14.97 2.57
C ALA A 30 -12.74 16.35 3.27
N SER A 31 -12.45 17.43 2.53
CA SER A 31 -12.57 18.79 3.05
C SER A 31 -14.03 19.17 3.36
N TYR A 32 -14.96 18.78 2.49
CA TYR A 32 -16.41 18.94 2.71
C TYR A 32 -16.91 18.18 3.95
N GLU A 33 -16.44 16.95 4.18
CA GLU A 33 -16.79 16.16 5.37
C GLU A 33 -16.23 16.73 6.68
N ASP A 34 -15.18 17.55 6.60
CA ASP A 34 -14.63 18.30 7.75
C ASP A 34 -15.35 19.64 7.94
N ASP A 35 -15.62 20.37 6.86
CA ASP A 35 -16.36 21.63 6.83
C ASP A 35 -17.11 21.80 5.49
N PRO A 36 -18.45 21.73 5.48
CA PRO A 36 -19.23 21.93 4.27
C PRO A 36 -19.03 23.31 3.62
N GLU A 37 -18.70 24.35 4.38
CA GLU A 37 -18.46 25.71 3.84
C GLU A 37 -17.08 25.85 3.15
N SER A 38 -16.21 24.84 3.28
CA SER A 38 -14.88 24.82 2.65
C SER A 38 -14.92 24.65 1.13
N VAL A 39 -16.07 24.24 0.58
CA VAL A 39 -16.27 24.01 -0.86
C VAL A 39 -17.41 24.87 -1.38
N ASN A 40 -17.43 25.13 -2.69
CA ASN A 40 -18.49 25.93 -3.31
C ASN A 40 -19.87 25.21 -3.27
N PRO A 41 -20.97 25.95 -3.45
CA PRO A 41 -22.32 25.37 -3.37
C PRO A 41 -22.55 24.19 -4.32
N GLU A 42 -21.97 24.21 -5.53
CA GLU A 42 -22.12 23.11 -6.49
C GLU A 42 -21.51 21.81 -5.98
N TRP A 43 -20.34 21.86 -5.32
CA TRP A 43 -19.72 20.70 -4.69
C TRP A 43 -20.47 20.25 -3.43
N GLN A 44 -21.02 21.19 -2.64
CA GLN A 44 -21.84 20.84 -1.48
C GLN A 44 -23.08 20.03 -1.90
N GLU A 45 -23.80 20.48 -2.93
CA GLU A 45 -24.97 19.79 -3.45
C GLU A 45 -24.62 18.39 -3.99
N PHE A 46 -23.51 18.29 -4.72
CA PHE A 46 -23.03 17.02 -5.25
C PHE A 46 -22.68 16.02 -4.14
N PHE A 47 -21.86 16.42 -3.15
CA PHE A 47 -21.42 15.53 -2.07
C PHE A 47 -22.55 15.16 -1.11
N ALA A 48 -23.49 16.09 -0.83
CA ALA A 48 -24.69 15.79 -0.05
C ALA A 48 -25.56 14.66 -0.65
N GLY A 49 -25.49 14.47 -1.98
CA GLY A 49 -26.19 13.40 -2.69
C GLY A 49 -25.58 12.01 -2.54
N LEU A 50 -24.28 11.89 -2.20
CA LEU A 50 -23.53 10.63 -2.20
C LEU A 50 -23.82 9.75 -0.97
N LYS A 51 -24.01 10.36 0.21
CA LYS A 51 -24.32 9.67 1.48
C LYS A 51 -23.31 8.59 1.87
N ASP A 52 -22.04 8.76 1.52
CA ASP A 52 -20.98 7.86 1.95
C ASP A 52 -20.65 8.08 3.44
N ASP A 53 -19.97 7.11 4.06
CA ASP A 53 -19.46 7.27 5.41
C ASP A 53 -18.26 8.24 5.43
N ALA A 54 -18.32 9.26 6.28
CA ALA A 54 -17.27 10.28 6.41
C ALA A 54 -15.89 9.68 6.74
N GLY A 55 -15.83 8.58 7.48
CA GLY A 55 -14.59 7.89 7.80
C GLY A 55 -13.97 7.20 6.57
N ASP A 56 -14.81 6.64 5.71
CA ASP A 56 -14.39 6.05 4.45
C ASP A 56 -13.89 7.12 3.47
N VAL A 57 -14.60 8.25 3.34
CA VAL A 57 -14.19 9.40 2.51
C VAL A 57 -12.81 9.91 2.93
N ARG A 58 -12.61 10.18 4.22
CA ARG A 58 -11.31 10.61 4.77
C ARG A 58 -10.20 9.58 4.56
N ARG A 59 -10.53 8.28 4.53
CA ARG A 59 -9.55 7.22 4.27
C ARG A 59 -9.16 7.19 2.80
N ASN A 60 -10.11 7.35 1.88
CA ASN A 60 -9.87 7.36 0.44
C ASN A 60 -8.96 8.55 0.06
N ALA A 61 -9.21 9.73 0.61
CA ALA A 61 -8.38 10.92 0.40
C ALA A 61 -6.92 10.78 0.84
N LYS A 62 -6.59 9.80 1.68
CA LYS A 62 -5.19 9.49 2.06
C LYS A 62 -4.44 8.69 0.99
N GLY A 63 -5.13 8.34 -0.09
CA GLY A 63 -4.60 7.54 -1.18
C GLY A 63 -4.51 6.06 -0.86
N ALA A 64 -4.16 5.30 -1.88
CA ALA A 64 -4.11 3.86 -1.79
C ALA A 64 -2.97 3.37 -0.88
N SER A 65 -3.24 2.38 -0.04
CA SER A 65 -2.26 1.82 0.91
C SER A 65 -1.02 1.21 0.23
N TRP A 66 -1.16 0.80 -1.04
CA TRP A 66 -0.09 0.21 -1.84
C TRP A 66 0.87 1.22 -2.47
N ALA A 67 0.54 2.51 -2.42
CA ALA A 67 1.44 3.58 -2.88
C ALA A 67 2.55 3.94 -1.86
N LYS A 68 2.54 3.32 -0.68
CA LYS A 68 3.52 3.59 0.38
C LYS A 68 4.93 3.09 0.00
N PRO A 69 6.02 3.81 0.34
CA PRO A 69 7.41 3.44 -0.02
C PRO A 69 7.92 2.07 0.48
N SER A 70 7.13 1.33 1.24
CA SER A 70 7.49 0.02 1.79
C SER A 70 6.46 -1.06 1.43
N TRP A 71 5.66 -0.80 0.40
CA TRP A 71 4.74 -1.77 -0.17
C TRP A 71 5.34 -2.44 -1.42
N PRO A 72 5.16 -3.76 -1.61
CA PRO A 72 4.56 -4.71 -0.68
C PRO A 72 5.47 -4.95 0.53
N LEU A 73 4.85 -5.11 1.71
CA LEU A 73 5.59 -5.50 2.92
C LEU A 73 6.19 -6.89 2.71
N GLN A 74 7.50 -7.01 2.85
CA GLN A 74 8.17 -8.31 2.81
C GLN A 74 7.75 -9.12 4.04
N ALA A 75 7.18 -10.30 3.82
CA ALA A 75 6.88 -11.21 4.92
C ALA A 75 8.20 -11.79 5.44
N ASN A 76 8.54 -11.54 6.71
CA ASN A 76 9.86 -11.82 7.28
C ASN A 76 9.80 -12.50 8.66
N GLY A 77 8.77 -13.31 8.92
CA GLY A 77 8.65 -14.11 10.15
C GLY A 77 9.35 -15.47 10.04
N GLU A 78 9.65 -16.10 11.19
CA GLU A 78 10.33 -17.41 11.27
C GLU A 78 9.65 -18.50 10.41
N LEU A 79 8.32 -18.56 10.45
CA LEU A 79 7.55 -19.49 9.61
C LEU A 79 7.71 -19.22 8.11
N VAL A 80 7.89 -17.96 7.71
CA VAL A 80 8.14 -17.60 6.31
C VAL A 80 9.55 -18.01 5.92
N SER A 81 10.55 -17.71 6.75
CA SER A 81 11.93 -18.12 6.52
C SER A 81 12.12 -19.64 6.47
N ALA A 82 11.30 -20.40 7.22
CA ALA A 82 11.32 -21.86 7.15
C ALA A 82 10.77 -22.40 5.81
N LEU A 83 9.93 -21.64 5.12
CA LEU A 83 9.17 -22.09 3.95
C LEU A 83 9.55 -21.36 2.64
N ASP A 84 10.27 -20.24 2.71
CA ASP A 84 10.62 -19.41 1.55
C ASP A 84 11.79 -19.96 0.71
N GLY A 85 12.48 -20.99 1.21
CA GLY A 85 13.59 -21.66 0.52
C GLY A 85 14.87 -20.82 0.41
N ASN A 86 14.93 -19.64 1.05
CA ASN A 86 16.08 -18.73 0.99
C ASN A 86 17.17 -19.08 2.03
N TRP A 87 17.54 -20.36 2.08
CA TRP A 87 18.48 -20.90 3.07
C TRP A 87 19.94 -20.45 2.87
N GLY A 88 20.32 -20.07 1.65
CA GLY A 88 21.72 -19.73 1.33
C GLY A 88 22.27 -18.50 2.05
N ILE A 89 21.42 -17.57 2.52
CA ILE A 89 21.85 -16.44 3.36
C ILE A 89 22.09 -16.89 4.81
N VAL A 90 21.22 -17.76 5.31
CA VAL A 90 21.29 -18.32 6.66
C VAL A 90 22.55 -19.19 6.80
N GLU A 91 22.81 -20.07 5.84
CA GLU A 91 24.00 -20.94 5.79
C GLU A 91 25.29 -20.13 5.86
N LYS A 92 25.46 -19.12 5.01
CA LYS A 92 26.66 -18.24 5.02
C LYS A 92 26.86 -17.55 6.38
N THR A 93 25.77 -17.15 7.03
CA THR A 93 25.82 -16.48 8.33
C THR A 93 26.23 -17.45 9.43
N ILE A 94 25.71 -18.67 9.39
CA ILE A 94 26.06 -19.74 10.34
C ILE A 94 27.50 -20.19 10.12
N GLU A 95 27.91 -20.45 8.87
CA GLU A 95 29.27 -20.84 8.50
C GLU A 95 30.29 -19.84 9.02
N LYS A 96 30.05 -18.54 8.81
CA LYS A 96 30.90 -17.47 9.35
C LYS A 96 30.98 -17.53 10.87
N LYS A 97 29.83 -17.63 11.57
CA LYS A 97 29.81 -17.71 13.04
C LYS A 97 30.53 -18.95 13.59
N VAL A 98 30.40 -20.09 12.91
CA VAL A 98 31.09 -21.34 13.29
C VAL A 98 32.60 -21.19 13.10
N LYS A 99 33.04 -20.67 11.95
CA LYS A 99 34.47 -20.40 11.68
C LYS A 99 35.06 -19.40 12.68
N ASP A 100 34.38 -18.28 12.94
CA ASP A 100 34.82 -17.26 13.90
C ASP A 100 34.95 -17.85 15.32
N LYS A 101 33.97 -18.66 15.75
CA LYS A 101 33.99 -19.32 17.07
C LYS A 101 35.07 -20.41 17.17
N ALA A 102 35.34 -21.14 16.10
CA ALA A 102 36.40 -22.13 16.04
C ALA A 102 37.79 -21.50 16.17
N VAL A 103 38.04 -20.40 15.44
CA VAL A 103 39.27 -19.60 15.57
C VAL A 103 39.46 -19.10 17.01
N THR A 104 38.38 -18.62 17.64
CA THR A 104 38.41 -18.16 19.04
C THR A 104 38.78 -19.29 20.02
N ASN A 105 38.39 -20.52 19.71
CA ASN A 105 38.69 -21.71 20.50
C ASN A 105 40.02 -22.41 20.08
N GLY A 106 40.80 -21.80 19.18
CA GLY A 106 42.10 -22.33 18.74
C GLY A 106 42.02 -23.53 17.79
N VAL A 107 40.86 -23.78 17.17
CA VAL A 107 40.63 -24.89 16.23
C VAL A 107 40.43 -24.35 14.82
N VAL A 108 41.14 -24.90 13.84
CA VAL A 108 40.94 -24.60 12.41
C VAL A 108 40.02 -25.66 11.82
N LEU A 109 38.79 -25.27 11.46
CA LEU A 109 37.83 -26.15 10.79
C LEU A 109 37.98 -26.06 9.26
N SER A 110 37.89 -27.20 8.58
CA SER A 110 37.73 -27.26 7.13
C SER A 110 36.26 -27.06 6.73
N ASP A 111 36.00 -26.72 5.46
CA ASP A 111 34.62 -26.56 4.97
C ASP A 111 33.77 -27.83 5.12
N ALA A 112 34.41 -29.01 5.05
CA ALA A 112 33.74 -30.29 5.29
C ALA A 112 33.27 -30.45 6.74
N ASP A 113 34.05 -29.95 7.71
CA ASP A 113 33.71 -30.05 9.13
C ASP A 113 32.55 -29.12 9.50
N VAL A 114 32.44 -27.97 8.82
CA VAL A 114 31.35 -27.00 9.05
C VAL A 114 30.01 -27.50 8.52
N HIS A 115 30.01 -28.31 7.44
CA HIS A 115 28.78 -28.89 6.89
C HIS A 115 28.30 -30.17 7.60
N GLN A 116 29.11 -30.76 8.49
CA GLN A 116 28.75 -31.97 9.25
C GLN A 116 28.36 -31.71 10.71
N ALA A 117 28.45 -30.46 11.17
CA ALA A 117 28.07 -30.03 12.52
C ALA A 117 26.57 -29.70 12.61
#